data_AF-A0A972EPU1-F1
#
_entry.id   AF-A0A972EPU1-F1
#
_cell.length_a   1.000
_cell.length_b   1.000
_cell.length_c   1.000
_cell.angle_alpha   90.00
_cell.angle_beta   90.00
_cell.angle_gamma   90.00
#
_symmetry.space_group_name_H-M   'P 1'
#
loop_
_entity.id
_entity.type
_entity.pdbx_description
1 polymer ?
#
loop_
_entity_poly.entity_id
_entity_poly.type
_entity_poly.pdbx_seq_one_letter_code
_entity_poly.pdbx_strand_id
1 'polypeptide(L)'
;MVFVFFIMSILLFLLYTGMPGDPARAEVEPLKRTLTPEAFEDAYREARARYGMDDPVVTRYTRWMGRTLRGDFGDSLVYKRPVFELVKPPIGTTVKINLVSTFLVLGVTIPLGIR
;
A
#
# COMPACT_ATOMS: atom_id res chain seq x y z
N MET A 1 -4.87 -2.34 20.75
CA MET A 1 -5.08 -2.19 19.29
C MET A 1 -4.02 -1.32 18.61
N VAL A 2 -3.74 -0.09 19.09
CA VAL A 2 -2.70 0.77 18.48
C VAL A 2 -1.33 0.08 18.39
N PHE A 3 -0.89 -0.58 19.46
CA PHE A 3 0.37 -1.33 19.47
C PHE A 3 0.43 -2.45 18.41
N VAL A 4 -0.68 -3.14 18.20
CA VAL A 4 -0.80 -4.20 17.18
C VAL A 4 -0.66 -3.59 15.78
N PHE A 5 -1.39 -2.51 15.49
CA PHE A 5 -1.27 -1.81 14.20
C PHE A 5 0.14 -1.28 13.96
N PHE A 6 0.80 -0.77 15.00
CA PHE A 6 2.17 -0.29 14.89
C PHE A 6 3.13 -1.44 14.54
N ILE A 7 3.08 -2.55 15.26
CA ILE A 7 3.90 -3.74 14.94
C ILE A 7 3.60 -4.25 13.54
N MET A 8 2.32 -4.38 13.17
CA MET A 8 1.92 -4.81 11.83
C MET A 8 2.44 -3.87 10.75
N SER A 9 2.43 -2.55 10.99
CA SER A 9 2.96 -1.59 10.03
C SER A 9 4.45 -1.76 9.78
N ILE A 10 5.25 -2.03 10.84
CA ILE A 10 6.68 -2.28 10.72
C ILE A 10 6.90 -3.60 9.97
N LEU A 11 6.20 -4.66 10.35
CA LEU A 11 6.32 -5.97 9.71
C LEU A 11 5.97 -5.91 8.22
N LEU A 12 4.85 -5.28 7.86
CA LEU A 12 4.45 -5.13 6.46
C LEU A 12 5.44 -4.27 5.68
N PHE A 13 5.95 -3.19 6.28
CA PHE A 13 6.94 -2.34 5.64
C PHE A 13 8.26 -3.09 5.38
N LEU A 14 8.74 -3.86 6.36
CA LEU A 14 9.95 -4.67 6.23
C LEU A 14 9.75 -5.81 5.23
N LEU A 15 8.59 -6.47 5.26
CA LEU A 15 8.25 -7.51 4.28
C LEU A 15 8.26 -6.94 2.87
N TYR A 16 7.60 -5.79 2.66
CA TYR A 16 7.55 -5.14 1.36
C TYR A 16 8.92 -4.65 0.88
N THR A 17 9.72 -4.07 1.78
CA THR A 17 11.08 -3.61 1.45
C THR A 17 12.04 -4.78 1.21
N GLY A 18 11.80 -5.93 1.84
CA GLY A 18 12.60 -7.15 1.67
C GLY A 18 12.17 -8.01 0.48
N MET A 19 11.05 -7.71 -0.18
CA MET A 19 10.65 -8.43 -1.38
C MET A 19 11.67 -8.21 -2.51
N PRO A 20 12.16 -9.28 -3.18
CA PRO A 20 13.04 -9.15 -4.31
C PRO A 20 12.29 -8.54 -5.49
N GLY A 21 12.63 -7.30 -5.81
CA GLY A 21 12.03 -6.52 -6.87
C GLY A 21 12.37 -5.06 -6.63
N ASP A 22 13.01 -4.42 -7.60
CA ASP A 22 13.32 -3.01 -7.52
C ASP A 22 12.20 -2.22 -8.22
N PRO A 23 11.33 -1.49 -7.50
CA PRO A 23 10.29 -0.67 -8.09
C PRO A 23 10.81 0.34 -9.12
N ALA A 24 12.00 0.89 -8.92
CA ALA A 24 12.62 1.80 -9.88
C ALA A 24 12.96 1.05 -11.17
N ARG A 25 13.49 -0.17 -11.06
CA ARG A 25 13.76 -1.03 -12.21
C ARG A 25 12.50 -1.46 -12.93
N ALA A 26 11.46 -1.86 -12.19
CA ALA A 26 10.17 -2.26 -12.76
C ALA A 26 9.48 -1.13 -13.53
N GLU A 27 9.70 0.13 -13.13
CA GLU A 27 9.21 1.30 -13.85
C GLU A 27 9.94 1.57 -15.16
N VAL A 28 11.26 1.38 -15.18
CA VAL A 28 12.08 1.67 -16.37
C VAL A 28 12.26 0.48 -17.31
N GLU A 29 12.00 -0.75 -16.87
CA GLU A 29 12.08 -1.96 -17.71
C GLU A 29 11.35 -1.84 -19.06
N PRO A 30 10.14 -1.26 -19.18
CA PRO A 30 9.52 -1.03 -20.49
C PRO A 30 10.30 -0.08 -21.41
N LEU A 31 11.08 0.87 -20.86
CA LEU A 31 11.91 1.81 -21.63
C LEU A 31 13.18 1.17 -22.19
N LYS A 32 13.56 -0.01 -21.69
CA LYS A 32 14.74 -0.77 -22.15
C LYS A 32 14.70 -1.15 -23.63
N ARG A 33 13.49 -1.23 -24.22
CA ARG A 33 13.31 -1.51 -25.65
C ARG A 33 13.53 -0.29 -26.55
N THR A 34 13.56 0.90 -25.97
CA THR A 34 13.55 2.17 -26.71
C THR A 34 14.79 3.02 -26.43
N LEU A 35 15.39 2.86 -25.25
CA LEU A 35 16.56 3.63 -24.83
C LEU A 35 17.89 2.91 -25.13
N THR A 36 18.95 3.68 -25.33
CA THR A 36 20.32 3.17 -25.31
C THR A 36 20.69 2.70 -23.89
N PRO A 37 21.69 1.80 -23.74
CA PRO A 37 22.10 1.30 -22.44
C PRO A 37 22.46 2.41 -21.43
N GLU A 38 23.12 3.47 -21.89
CA GLU A 38 23.51 4.62 -21.06
C GLU A 38 22.28 5.43 -20.59
N ALA A 39 21.33 5.71 -21.49
CA ALA A 39 20.10 6.42 -21.15
C ALA A 39 19.18 5.60 -20.23
N PHE A 40 19.23 4.27 -20.32
CA PHE A 40 18.50 3.38 -19.42
C PHE A 40 19.07 3.44 -17.99
N GLU A 41 20.39 3.43 -17.82
CA GLU A 41 21.04 3.54 -16.51
C GLU A 41 20.78 4.92 -15.86
N ASP A 42 20.74 5.99 -16.66
CA ASP A 42 20.35 7.33 -16.18
C ASP A 42 18.90 7.35 -15.67
N ALA A 43 17.96 6.83 -16.47
CA ALA A 43 16.55 6.75 -16.09
C ALA A 43 16.34 5.89 -14.82
N TYR A 44 17.08 4.79 -14.71
CA TYR A 44 17.05 3.92 -13.52
C TYR A 44 17.55 4.65 -12.27
N ARG A 45 18.68 5.36 -12.35
CA ARG A 45 19.22 6.15 -11.23
C ARG A 45 18.26 7.24 -10.78
N GLU A 46 17.65 7.94 -11.73
CA GLU A 46 16.65 8.98 -11.42
C GLU A 46 15.42 8.38 -10.73
N ALA A 47 14.91 7.25 -11.23
CA ALA A 47 13.80 6.54 -10.61
C ALA A 47 14.14 6.08 -9.17
N ARG A 48 15.34 5.53 -8.96
CA ARG A 48 15.82 5.05 -7.65
C ARG A 48 15.91 6.19 -6.62
N ALA A 49 16.43 7.34 -7.05
CA ALA A 49 16.48 8.55 -6.24
C ALA A 49 15.07 9.08 -5.92
N ARG A 50 14.16 9.07 -6.90
CA ARG A 50 12.76 9.51 -6.71
C ARG A 50 12.02 8.64 -5.69
N TYR A 51 12.27 7.34 -5.68
CA TYR A 51 11.71 6.43 -4.68
C TYR A 51 12.43 6.49 -3.31
N GLY A 52 13.53 7.24 -3.21
CA GLY A 52 14.33 7.35 -1.99
C GLY A 52 14.86 6.00 -1.52
N MET A 53 15.19 5.11 -2.45
CA MET A 53 15.71 3.77 -2.12
C MET A 53 17.13 3.80 -1.56
N ASP A 54 17.84 4.91 -1.74
CA ASP A 54 19.19 5.13 -1.23
C ASP A 54 19.18 5.62 0.23
N ASP A 55 18.01 6.01 0.76
CA ASP A 55 17.87 6.43 2.15
C ASP A 55 17.89 5.24 3.13
N PRO A 56 18.40 5.41 4.36
CA PRO A 56 18.30 4.40 5.42
C PRO A 56 16.86 3.93 5.66
N VAL A 57 16.69 2.64 5.97
CA VAL A 57 15.38 1.99 6.17
C VAL A 57 14.50 2.75 7.17
N VAL A 58 15.08 3.27 8.25
CA VAL A 58 14.38 4.04 9.28
C VAL A 58 13.83 5.36 8.73
N THR A 59 14.61 6.08 7.92
CA THR A 59 14.19 7.32 7.25
C THR A 59 13.04 7.06 6.29
N ARG A 60 13.11 5.97 5.52
CA ARG A 60 12.04 5.56 4.60
C ARG A 60 10.76 5.20 5.35
N TYR A 61 10.86 4.45 6.44
CA TYR A 61 9.71 4.08 7.27
C TYR A 61 9.03 5.30 7.91
N THR A 62 9.81 6.20 8.52
CA THR A 62 9.26 7.40 9.17
C THR A 62 8.59 8.35 8.17
N ARG A 63 9.19 8.54 6.98
CA ARG A 63 8.57 9.29 5.87
C ARG A 63 7.27 8.64 5.41
N TRP A 64 7.27 7.33 5.18
CA TRP A 64 6.09 6.58 4.76
C TRP A 64 4.97 6.62 5.80
N MET A 65 5.29 6.41 7.08
CA MET A 65 4.35 6.47 8.18
C MET A 65 3.75 7.87 8.32
N GLY A 66 4.59 8.92 8.25
CA GLY A 66 4.13 10.31 8.32
C GLY A 66 3.14 10.69 7.21
N ARG A 67 3.37 10.20 5.97
CA ARG A 67 2.44 10.38 4.85
C ARG A 67 1.16 9.57 5.05
N THR A 68 1.29 8.31 5.44
CA THR A 68 0.18 7.37 5.66
C THR A 68 -0.79 7.88 6.73
N LEU A 69 -0.28 8.41 7.85
CA LEU A 69 -1.09 9.00 8.91
C LEU A 69 -1.85 10.27 8.48
N ARG A 70 -1.40 10.95 7.42
CA ARG A 70 -2.08 12.10 6.80
C ARG A 70 -3.07 11.67 5.72
N GLY A 71 -3.25 10.36 5.50
CA GLY A 71 -4.09 9.81 4.45
C GLY A 71 -3.44 9.75 3.07
N ASP A 72 -2.15 10.07 2.96
CA ASP A 72 -1.38 9.95 1.72
C ASP A 72 -0.67 8.59 1.68
N PHE A 73 -1.26 7.65 0.95
CA PHE A 73 -0.74 6.30 0.74
C PHE A 73 0.20 6.20 -0.48
N GLY A 74 0.38 7.30 -1.22
CA GLY A 74 1.11 7.31 -2.48
C GLY A 74 0.41 6.57 -3.61
N ASP A 75 1.19 6.27 -4.65
CA ASP A 75 0.74 5.59 -5.86
C ASP A 75 1.08 4.10 -5.83
N SER A 76 0.20 3.30 -6.43
CA SER A 76 0.46 1.89 -6.69
C SER A 76 1.57 1.74 -7.73
N LEU A 77 2.59 0.97 -7.38
CA LEU A 77 3.68 0.63 -8.30
C LEU A 77 3.22 -0.23 -9.49
N VAL A 78 2.13 -0.99 -9.32
CA VAL A 78 1.55 -1.87 -10.33
C VAL A 78 0.54 -1.12 -11.20
N TYR A 79 -0.42 -0.44 -10.57
CA TYR A 79 -1.53 0.20 -11.28
C TYR A 79 -1.27 1.66 -11.66
N LYS A 80 -0.16 2.26 -11.19
CA LYS A 80 0.25 3.65 -11.44
C LYS A 80 -0.87 4.66 -11.15
N ARG A 81 -1.61 4.43 -10.06
CA ARG A 81 -2.74 5.25 -9.58
C ARG A 81 -2.70 5.36 -8.06
N PRO A 82 -3.35 6.38 -7.47
CA PRO A 82 -3.37 6.55 -6.02
C PRO A 82 -3.90 5.30 -5.31
N VAL A 83 -3.17 4.80 -4.31
CA VAL A 83 -3.56 3.60 -3.55
C VAL A 83 -4.94 3.77 -2.91
N PHE A 84 -5.26 4.97 -2.46
CA PHE A 84 -6.56 5.28 -1.86
C PHE A 84 -7.75 4.96 -2.79
N GLU A 85 -7.61 5.21 -4.09
CA GLU A 85 -8.66 4.91 -5.07
C GLU A 85 -8.85 3.41 -5.29
N LEU A 86 -7.79 2.62 -5.11
CA LEU A 86 -7.84 1.16 -5.26
C LEU A 86 -8.43 0.49 -4.03
N VAL A 87 -8.18 1.03 -2.84
CA VAL A 87 -8.61 0.45 -1.57
C VAL A 87 -10.03 0.90 -1.17
N LYS A 88 -10.46 2.09 -1.61
CA LYS A 88 -11.80 2.63 -1.29
C LYS A 88 -12.96 1.73 -1.75
N PRO A 89 -12.99 1.19 -2.99
CA PRO A 89 -14.08 0.32 -3.43
C PRO A 89 -14.27 -0.97 -2.61
N PRO A 90 -13.24 -1.81 -2.37
CA PRO A 90 -13.41 -3.03 -1.58
C PRO A 90 -13.79 -2.74 -0.12
N ILE A 91 -13.25 -1.68 0.50
CA ILE A 91 -13.69 -1.24 1.83
C ILE A 91 -15.21 -0.98 1.82
N GLY A 92 -15.71 -0.24 0.82
CA GLY A 92 -17.13 0.05 0.69
C GLY A 92 -17.98 -1.23 0.58
N THR A 93 -17.52 -2.22 -0.17
CA THR A 93 -18.20 -3.52 -0.29
C THR A 93 -18.22 -4.28 1.03
N THR A 94 -17.07 -4.39 1.72
CA THR A 94 -16.96 -5.08 3.01
C THR A 94 -17.85 -4.43 4.07
N VAL A 95 -17.90 -3.10 4.12
CA VAL A 95 -18.79 -2.37 5.04
C VAL A 95 -20.24 -2.69 4.74
N LYS A 96 -20.67 -2.65 3.47
CA LYS A 96 -22.06 -2.99 3.08
C LYS A 96 -22.44 -4.41 3.50
N ILE A 97 -21.58 -5.38 3.21
CA ILE A 97 -21.82 -6.79 3.57
C ILE A 97 -21.93 -6.95 5.09
N ASN A 98 -21.00 -6.36 5.85
CA ASN A 98 -21.03 -6.42 7.31
C ASN A 98 -22.28 -5.75 7.88
N LEU A 99 -22.68 -4.60 7.34
CA LEU A 99 -23.86 -3.89 7.81
C LEU A 99 -25.12 -4.73 7.61
N VAL A 100 -25.32 -5.27 6.40
CA VAL A 100 -26.46 -6.16 6.10
C VAL A 100 -26.44 -7.41 6.97
N SER A 101 -25.29 -8.06 7.09
CA SER A 101 -25.13 -9.25 7.94
C SER A 101 -25.43 -8.94 9.41
N THR A 102 -24.92 -7.83 9.93
CA THR A 102 -25.16 -7.40 11.32
C THR A 102 -26.65 -7.14 11.57
N PHE A 103 -27.33 -6.44 10.66
CA PHE A 103 -28.76 -6.19 10.79
C PHE A 103 -29.59 -7.48 10.76
N LEU A 104 -29.26 -8.42 9.86
CA LEU A 104 -29.93 -9.72 9.81
C LEU A 104 -29.69 -10.52 11.08
N VAL A 105 -28.45 -10.58 11.56
CA VAL A 105 -28.09 -11.31 12.79
C VAL A 105 -28.83 -10.71 13.98
N LEU A 106 -28.77 -9.40 14.19
CA LEU A 106 -29.45 -8.72 15.29
C LEU A 106 -30.97 -8.88 15.19
N GLY A 107 -31.53 -8.78 13.99
CA GLY A 107 -32.96 -8.97 13.73
C GLY A 107 -33.47 -10.37 14.10
N VAL A 108 -32.61 -11.39 14.03
CA VAL A 108 -32.95 -12.77 14.43
C VAL A 108 -32.61 -13.03 15.90
N THR A 109 -31.42 -12.64 16.34
CA THR A 109 -30.92 -12.95 17.69
C THR A 109 -31.62 -12.16 18.79
N ILE A 110 -32.00 -10.90 18.57
CA ILE A 110 -32.71 -10.12 19.59
C ILE A 110 -34.07 -10.76 19.93
N PRO A 111 -34.96 -11.09 18.97
CA PRO A 111 -36.23 -11.76 19.28
C PRO A 111 -36.08 -13.19 19.85
N LEU A 112 -35.06 -13.95 19.42
CA LEU A 112 -34.81 -15.30 19.93
C LEU A 112 -34.18 -15.30 21.33
N GLY A 113 -33.35 -14.31 21.63
CA GLY A 113 -32.64 -14.16 22.90
C GLY A 113 -33.47 -13.48 23.99
N ILE A 114 -34.43 -12.63 23.62
CA ILE A 114 -35.45 -12.11 24.53
C ILE A 114 -36.56 -13.16 24.62
N ARG A 115 -36.32 -14.21 25.41
CA ARG A 115 -37.32 -15.15 25.93
C ARG A 115 -37.04 -15.42 27.40
#